data_AF-A0A661HRH0-F1
#
_entry.id   AF-A0A661HRH0-F1
#
_cell.length_a   1.000
_cell.length_b   1.000
_cell.length_c   1.000
_cell.angle_alpha   90.00
_cell.angle_beta   90.00
_cell.angle_gamma   90.00
#
_symmetry.space_group_name_H-M   'P 1'
#
loop_
_entity.id
_entity.type
_entity.pdbx_description
1 polymer ?
#
loop_
_entity_poly.entity_id
_entity_poly.type
_entity_poly.pdbx_seq_one_letter_code
_entity_poly.pdbx_strand_id
1 'polypeptide(L)'
;MNPSSPDIPLHDIKPLVEIEDYSFWMLNGLIIAGVLLLAALLFLLWRYLKERHRYNHRKVCFKALESVSFANSKVAAYAVSRHGLCFADDSDRVKEAYYNLVSKLEPYKYKKEVEKIDDEVISYYHIYIGMIDV
;
A
#
# COMPACT_ATOMS: atom_id res chain seq x y z
N MET A 1 27.64 26.68 -86.60
CA MET A 1 28.57 27.03 -85.51
C MET A 1 28.08 26.34 -84.26
N ASN A 2 28.77 25.31 -83.78
CA ASN A 2 28.51 24.72 -82.46
C ASN A 2 29.36 25.48 -81.43
N PRO A 3 28.79 25.94 -80.31
CA PRO A 3 29.59 26.59 -79.28
C PRO A 3 30.51 25.55 -78.62
N SER A 4 31.81 25.84 -78.61
CA SER A 4 32.82 25.09 -77.87
C SER A 4 32.62 25.33 -76.38
N SER A 5 32.22 24.29 -75.64
CA SER A 5 32.12 24.32 -74.18
C SER A 5 33.51 24.50 -73.56
N PRO A 6 33.67 25.34 -72.52
CA PRO A 6 34.93 25.49 -71.82
C PRO A 6 35.27 24.22 -71.02
N ASP A 7 36.52 23.74 -71.17
CA ASP A 7 37.07 22.63 -70.38
C ASP A 7 37.30 23.08 -68.94
N ILE A 8 36.39 22.71 -68.04
CA ILE A 8 36.53 22.96 -66.61
C ILE A 8 37.38 21.83 -66.01
N PRO A 9 38.52 22.12 -65.36
CA PRO A 9 39.33 21.11 -64.71
C PRO A 9 38.52 20.47 -63.57
N LEU A 10 38.23 19.18 -63.72
CA LEU A 10 37.49 18.41 -62.72
C LEU A 10 38.45 18.10 -61.56
N HIS A 11 38.22 18.73 -60.40
CA HIS A 11 38.94 18.37 -59.19
C HIS A 11 38.31 17.13 -58.56
N ASP A 12 39.17 16.19 -58.17
CA ASP A 12 38.76 14.91 -57.62
C ASP A 12 37.96 15.13 -56.32
N ILE A 13 36.83 14.46 -56.19
CA ILE A 13 35.94 14.61 -55.04
C ILE A 13 36.52 13.75 -53.91
N LYS A 14 36.68 14.33 -52.71
CA LYS A 14 37.21 13.58 -51.56
C LYS A 14 36.37 12.31 -51.31
N PRO A 15 37.00 11.20 -50.93
CA PRO A 15 36.28 9.98 -50.57
C PRO A 15 35.36 10.24 -49.37
N LEU A 16 34.25 9.52 -49.33
CA LEU A 16 33.32 9.57 -48.20
C LEU A 16 34.06 9.13 -46.94
N VAL A 17 34.03 9.97 -45.91
CA VAL A 17 34.56 9.65 -44.59
C VAL A 17 33.39 9.14 -43.74
N GLU A 18 33.52 7.93 -43.22
CA GLU A 18 32.55 7.38 -42.28
C GLU A 18 32.65 8.16 -40.96
N ILE A 19 31.52 8.69 -40.50
CA ILE A 19 31.39 9.35 -39.20
C ILE A 19 30.63 8.40 -38.29
N GLU A 20 31.24 8.01 -37.18
CA GLU A 20 30.57 7.19 -36.17
C GLU A 20 29.41 7.99 -35.53
N ASP A 21 28.20 7.41 -35.52
CA ASP A 21 27.01 8.02 -34.90
C ASP A 21 26.48 7.13 -33.77
N TYR A 22 26.48 7.69 -32.56
CA TYR A 22 25.96 7.05 -31.34
C TYR A 22 24.62 7.62 -30.88
N SER A 23 24.04 8.56 -31.63
CA SER A 23 22.84 9.32 -31.24
C SER A 23 21.65 8.40 -30.93
N PHE A 24 21.50 7.32 -31.71
CA PHE A 24 20.45 6.32 -31.47
C PHE A 24 20.58 5.64 -30.10
N TRP A 25 21.79 5.20 -29.74
CA TRP A 25 22.05 4.53 -28.46
C TRP A 25 21.92 5.48 -27.28
N MET A 26 22.39 6.72 -27.43
CA MET A 26 22.27 7.76 -26.40
C MET A 26 20.81 8.09 -26.11
N LEU A 27 19.97 8.24 -27.15
CA LEU A 27 18.53 8.48 -27.00
C LEU A 27 17.84 7.32 -26.28
N ASN A 28 18.12 6.07 -26.67
CA ASN A 28 17.55 4.89 -26.01
C ASN A 28 17.98 4.79 -24.54
N GLY A 29 19.25 5.08 -24.22
CA GLY A 29 19.74 5.14 -22.85
C GLY A 29 18.99 6.16 -21.99
N LEU A 30 18.73 7.35 -22.54
CA LEU A 30 17.94 8.39 -21.87
C LEU A 30 16.48 7.97 -21.66
N ILE A 31 15.86 7.33 -22.65
CA ILE A 31 14.49 6.82 -22.54
C ILE A 31 14.41 5.79 -21.41
N ILE A 32 15.33 4.80 -21.39
CA ILE A 32 15.36 3.77 -20.35
C ILE A 32 15.58 4.39 -18.97
N ALA A 33 16.52 5.32 -18.83
CA ALA A 33 16.76 6.02 -17.58
C ALA A 33 15.52 6.81 -17.10
N GLY A 34 14.84 7.49 -18.02
CA GLY A 34 13.60 8.20 -17.74
C GLY A 34 12.48 7.28 -17.27
N VAL A 35 12.30 6.12 -17.92
CA VAL A 35 11.32 5.10 -17.53
C VAL A 35 11.63 4.54 -16.14
N LEU A 36 12.90 4.22 -15.86
CA LEU A 36 13.31 3.71 -14.55
C LEU A 36 13.06 4.74 -13.44
N LEU A 37 13.39 6.01 -13.67
CA LEU A 37 13.10 7.08 -12.73
C LEU A 37 11.60 7.23 -12.49
N LEU A 38 10.80 7.22 -13.55
CA LEU A 38 9.35 7.32 -13.43
C LEU A 38 8.76 6.12 -12.66
N ALA A 39 9.22 4.90 -12.95
CA ALA A 39 8.81 3.71 -12.23
C ALA A 39 9.18 3.78 -10.73
N ALA A 40 10.39 4.26 -10.40
CA ALA A 40 10.81 4.47 -9.02
C ALA A 40 9.94 5.51 -8.30
N LEU A 41 9.62 6.63 -8.94
CA LEU A 41 8.74 7.65 -8.38
C LEU A 41 7.32 7.11 -8.14
N LEU A 42 6.75 6.38 -9.10
CA LEU A 42 5.44 5.75 -8.95
C LEU A 42 5.43 4.72 -7.81
N PHE A 43 6.48 3.91 -7.70
CA PHE A 43 6.62 2.94 -6.60
C PHE A 43 6.67 3.62 -5.24
N LEU A 44 7.47 4.70 -5.10
CA LEU A 44 7.56 5.48 -3.87
C LEU A 44 6.23 6.14 -3.51
N LEU A 45 5.53 6.72 -4.50
CA LEU A 45 4.22 7.33 -4.31
C LEU A 45 3.19 6.30 -3.84
N TRP A 46 3.14 5.13 -4.49
CA TRP A 46 2.24 4.04 -4.12
C TRP A 46 2.51 3.55 -2.69
N ARG A 47 3.78 3.37 -2.33
CA ARG A 47 4.19 2.99 -0.98
C ARG A 47 3.74 4.02 0.06
N TYR A 48 4.00 5.30 -0.18
CA TYR A 48 3.62 6.39 0.72
C TYR A 48 2.10 6.46 0.95
N LEU A 49 1.32 6.38 -0.13
CA LEU A 49 -0.15 6.41 -0.04
C LEU A 49 -0.68 5.18 0.72
N LYS A 50 -0.13 3.99 0.45
CA LYS A 50 -0.52 2.75 1.13
C LYS A 50 -0.27 2.80 2.63
N GLU A 51 0.91 3.28 3.05
CA GLU A 51 1.25 3.42 4.47
C GLU A 51 0.31 4.41 5.18
N ARG A 52 0.01 5.56 4.54
CA ARG A 52 -0.91 6.57 5.09
C ARG A 52 -2.34 6.06 5.24
N HIS A 53 -2.84 5.31 4.25
CA HIS A 53 -4.18 4.71 4.32
C HIS A 53 -4.28 3.66 5.44
N ARG A 54 -3.26 2.80 5.59
CA ARG A 54 -3.22 1.80 6.68
C ARG A 54 -3.23 2.47 8.05
N TYR A 55 -2.42 3.52 8.23
CA TYR A 55 -2.35 4.27 9.48
C TYR A 55 -3.70 4.91 9.86
N ASN A 56 -4.38 5.54 8.90
CA ASN A 56 -5.70 6.13 9.14
C ASN A 56 -6.73 5.05 9.50
N HIS A 57 -6.74 3.91 8.79
CA HIS A 57 -7.65 2.82 9.10
C HIS A 57 -7.45 2.24 10.51
N ARG A 58 -6.20 1.99 10.93
CA ARG A 58 -5.87 1.54 12.28
C ARG A 58 -6.38 2.51 13.35
N LYS A 59 -6.13 3.82 13.17
CA LYS A 59 -6.64 4.85 14.09
C LYS A 59 -8.15 4.83 14.22
N VAL A 60 -8.87 4.66 13.11
CA VAL A 60 -10.32 4.57 13.12
C VAL A 60 -10.78 3.31 13.86
N CYS A 61 -10.15 2.15 13.64
CA CYS A 61 -10.48 0.93 14.38
C CYS A 61 -10.20 1.07 15.88
N PHE A 62 -9.07 1.64 16.27
CA PHE A 62 -8.71 1.82 17.67
C PHE A 62 -9.68 2.75 18.40
N LYS A 63 -10.01 3.91 17.78
CA LYS A 63 -10.99 4.84 18.33
C LYS A 63 -12.38 4.19 18.48
N ALA A 64 -12.76 3.35 17.53
CA ALA A 64 -14.01 2.60 17.62
C ALA A 64 -13.99 1.63 18.80
N LEU A 65 -12.88 0.91 19.04
CA LEU A 65 -12.70 0.03 20.19
C LEU A 65 -12.77 0.79 21.52
N GLU A 66 -12.09 1.93 21.66
CA GLU A 66 -12.08 2.75 22.87
C GLU A 66 -13.48 3.28 23.23
N SER A 67 -14.32 3.56 22.22
CA SER A 67 -15.68 4.06 22.39
C SER A 67 -16.74 2.99 22.67
N VAL A 68 -16.36 1.71 22.75
CA VAL A 68 -17.32 0.62 22.96
C VAL A 68 -17.95 0.72 24.34
N SER A 69 -19.29 0.75 24.38
CA SER A 69 -20.07 0.63 25.62
C SER A 69 -20.65 -0.78 25.73
N PHE A 70 -20.42 -1.43 26.88
CA PHE A 70 -20.97 -2.74 27.22
C PHE A 70 -22.44 -2.70 27.69
N ALA A 71 -23.10 -1.53 27.62
CA ALA A 71 -24.52 -1.39 27.95
C ALA A 71 -25.43 -2.23 27.03
N ASN A 72 -25.04 -2.39 25.76
CA ASN A 72 -25.71 -3.27 24.81
C ASN A 72 -24.76 -4.39 24.37
N SER A 73 -24.87 -5.54 25.03
CA SER A 73 -24.00 -6.71 24.83
C SER A 73 -23.84 -7.11 23.36
N LYS A 74 -24.93 -7.07 22.59
CA LYS A 74 -24.93 -7.48 21.19
C LYS A 74 -24.12 -6.53 20.33
N VAL A 75 -24.41 -5.23 20.47
CA VAL A 75 -23.70 -4.17 19.72
C VAL A 75 -22.22 -4.17 20.09
N ALA A 76 -21.89 -4.30 21.38
CA ALA A 76 -20.52 -4.40 21.85
C ALA A 76 -19.79 -5.61 21.25
N ALA A 77 -20.39 -6.80 21.29
CA ALA A 77 -19.79 -8.03 20.76
C ALA A 77 -19.50 -7.94 19.25
N TYR A 78 -20.42 -7.35 18.47
CA TYR A 78 -20.19 -7.09 17.05
C TYR A 78 -19.11 -6.02 16.81
N ALA A 79 -19.13 -4.92 17.56
CA ALA A 79 -18.17 -3.83 17.41
C ALA A 79 -16.75 -4.31 17.73
N VAL A 80 -16.57 -5.01 18.85
CA VAL A 80 -15.28 -5.58 19.28
C VAL A 80 -14.79 -6.60 18.27
N SER A 81 -15.64 -7.55 17.84
CA SER A 81 -15.27 -8.53 16.80
C SER A 81 -14.80 -7.85 15.51
N ARG A 82 -15.53 -6.82 15.05
CA ARG A 82 -15.24 -6.16 13.77
C ARG A 82 -13.97 -5.32 13.83
N HIS A 83 -13.82 -4.50 14.86
CA HIS A 83 -12.72 -3.54 14.96
C HIS A 83 -11.44 -4.15 15.55
N GLY A 84 -11.56 -5.21 16.37
CA GLY A 84 -10.41 -5.98 16.85
C GLY A 84 -9.65 -6.64 15.71
N LEU A 85 -10.35 -7.12 14.67
CA LEU A 85 -9.69 -7.77 13.52
C LEU A 85 -8.61 -6.90 12.87
N CYS A 86 -8.72 -5.55 12.93
CA CYS A 86 -7.74 -4.63 12.36
C CYS A 86 -6.32 -4.81 12.94
N PHE A 87 -6.18 -5.42 14.13
CA PHE A 87 -4.92 -5.60 14.85
C PHE A 87 -4.53 -7.07 15.01
N ALA A 88 -5.37 -8.00 14.57
CA ALA A 88 -5.14 -9.44 14.77
C ALA A 88 -3.84 -9.95 14.13
N ASP A 89 -3.35 -9.29 13.08
CA ASP A 89 -2.12 -9.67 12.37
C ASP A 89 -0.86 -8.93 12.88
N ASP A 90 -0.93 -8.19 13.99
CA ASP A 90 0.23 -7.48 14.54
C ASP A 90 1.26 -8.42 15.18
N SER A 91 0.80 -9.51 15.80
CA SER A 91 1.66 -10.59 16.31
C SER A 91 0.84 -11.87 16.54
N ASP A 92 1.50 -13.03 16.57
CA ASP A 92 0.83 -14.30 16.87
C ASP A 92 0.11 -14.28 18.23
N ARG A 93 0.71 -13.62 19.23
CA ARG A 93 0.11 -13.45 20.55
C ARG A 93 -1.17 -12.61 20.52
N VAL A 94 -1.17 -11.50 19.78
CA VAL A 94 -2.35 -10.63 19.61
C VAL A 94 -3.44 -11.37 18.84
N LYS A 95 -3.04 -12.17 17.84
CA LYS A 95 -3.94 -13.02 17.06
C LYS A 95 -4.67 -14.03 17.93
N GLU A 96 -3.94 -14.76 18.76
CA GLU A 96 -4.51 -15.73 19.70
C GLU A 96 -5.44 -15.06 20.71
N ALA A 97 -5.03 -13.91 21.28
CA ALA A 97 -5.86 -13.14 22.20
C ALA A 97 -7.16 -12.66 21.54
N TYR A 98 -7.10 -12.20 20.28
CA TYR A 98 -8.26 -11.81 19.50
C TYR A 98 -9.23 -12.97 19.29
N TYR A 99 -8.75 -14.14 18.83
CA TYR A 99 -9.64 -15.28 18.57
C TYR A 99 -10.25 -15.84 19.86
N ASN A 100 -9.51 -15.84 20.97
CA ASN A 100 -10.04 -16.21 22.28
C ASN A 100 -11.17 -15.25 22.71
N LEU A 101 -10.93 -13.93 22.60
CA LEU A 101 -11.93 -12.91 22.89
C LEU A 101 -13.18 -13.07 21.99
N VAL A 102 -13.00 -13.27 20.69
CA VAL A 102 -14.12 -13.46 19.75
C VAL A 102 -14.94 -14.70 20.10
N SER A 103 -14.29 -15.83 20.41
CA SER A 103 -14.98 -17.06 20.83
C SER A 103 -15.85 -16.83 22.06
N LYS A 104 -15.35 -16.08 23.05
CA LYS A 104 -16.12 -15.70 24.24
C LYS A 104 -17.27 -14.73 23.92
N LEU A 105 -17.15 -13.92 22.86
CA LEU A 105 -18.17 -12.96 22.43
C LEU A 105 -19.26 -13.56 21.52
N GLU A 106 -19.03 -14.74 20.92
CA GLU A 106 -20.00 -15.39 20.01
C GLU A 106 -21.40 -15.60 20.61
N PRO A 107 -21.56 -16.06 21.87
CA PRO A 107 -22.88 -16.26 22.47
C PRO A 107 -23.74 -14.99 22.52
N TYR A 108 -23.10 -13.81 22.56
CA TYR A 108 -23.76 -12.52 22.67
C TYR A 108 -24.15 -11.91 21.30
N LYS A 109 -23.64 -12.45 20.18
CA LYS A 109 -23.90 -11.91 18.83
C LYS A 109 -25.20 -12.40 18.22
N TYR A 110 -25.52 -13.68 18.40
CA TYR A 110 -26.56 -14.33 17.61
C TYR A 110 -27.88 -14.55 18.34
N LYS A 111 -27.90 -14.47 19.69
CA LYS A 111 -29.14 -14.60 20.47
C LYS A 111 -30.06 -13.39 20.28
N LYS A 112 -31.39 -13.62 20.29
CA LYS A 112 -32.40 -12.57 20.10
C LYS A 112 -32.42 -11.61 21.30
N GLU A 113 -32.47 -12.18 22.50
CA GLU A 113 -32.23 -11.48 23.77
C GLU A 113 -30.90 -11.96 24.34
N VAL A 114 -30.13 -11.01 24.87
CA VAL A 114 -28.75 -11.22 25.24
C VAL A 114 -28.56 -10.69 26.66
N GLU A 115 -28.00 -11.52 27.53
CA GLU A 115 -27.61 -11.14 28.88
C GLU A 115 -26.46 -10.12 28.86
N LYS A 116 -26.18 -9.51 30.00
CA LYS A 116 -24.99 -8.65 30.12
C LYS A 116 -23.73 -9.48 29.86
N ILE A 117 -22.74 -8.87 29.22
CA ILE A 117 -21.45 -9.51 29.02
C ILE A 117 -20.81 -9.73 30.39
N ASP A 118 -20.26 -10.93 30.61
CA ASP A 118 -19.61 -11.28 31.86
C ASP A 118 -18.36 -10.42 32.08
N ASP A 119 -18.09 -10.06 33.34
CA ASP A 119 -16.92 -9.28 33.73
C ASP A 119 -15.60 -9.95 33.31
N GLU A 120 -15.58 -11.29 33.24
CA GLU A 120 -14.45 -12.05 32.71
C GLU A 120 -14.17 -11.66 31.25
N VAL A 121 -15.20 -11.63 30.39
CA VAL A 121 -15.05 -11.31 28.96
C VAL A 121 -14.64 -9.85 28.77
N ILE A 122 -15.12 -8.94 29.62
CA ILE A 122 -14.69 -7.54 29.66
C ILE A 122 -13.19 -7.45 30.01
N SER A 123 -12.72 -8.26 30.97
CA SER A 123 -11.31 -8.35 31.32
C SER A 123 -10.45 -8.83 30.14
N TYR A 124 -10.88 -9.88 29.42
CA TYR A 124 -10.20 -10.33 28.18
C TYR A 124 -10.13 -9.22 27.13
N TYR A 125 -11.18 -8.41 26.99
CA TYR A 125 -11.19 -7.26 26.10
C TYR A 125 -10.17 -6.19 26.51
N HIS A 126 -10.07 -5.85 27.80
CA HIS A 126 -9.07 -4.88 28.27
C HIS A 126 -7.64 -5.38 28.10
N ILE A 127 -7.39 -6.66 28.35
CA ILE A 127 -6.10 -7.30 28.09
C ILE A 127 -5.77 -7.18 26.60
N TYR A 128 -6.73 -7.50 25.72
CA TYR A 128 -6.54 -7.39 24.28
C TYR A 128 -6.20 -5.97 23.85
N ILE A 129 -6.95 -4.95 24.31
CA ILE A 129 -6.65 -3.54 24.01
C ILE A 129 -5.26 -3.15 24.50
N GLY A 130 -4.86 -3.58 25.71
CA GLY A 130 -3.54 -3.27 26.26
C GLY A 130 -2.37 -3.89 25.48
N MET A 131 -2.63 -4.88 24.62
CA MET A 131 -1.62 -5.45 23.71
C MET A 131 -1.49 -4.69 22.40
N ILE A 132 -2.45 -3.83 22.05
CA ILE A 132 -2.43 -3.09 20.80
C ILE A 132 -1.54 -1.84 20.99
N ASP A 133 -0.52 -1.72 20.15
CA ASP A 133 0.29 -0.52 20.03
C ASP A 133 -0.15 0.28 18.78
N VAL A 134 -0.55 1.56 18.95
CA VAL A 134 -1.15 2.41 17.89
C VAL A 134 -0.43 3.74 17.71
#